data_AF-A0A931CQT6-F1
#
_entry.id   AF-A0A931CQT6-F1
#
_cell.length_a   1.000
_cell.length_b   1.000
_cell.length_c   1.000
_cell.angle_alpha   90.00
_cell.angle_beta   90.00
_cell.angle_gamma   90.00
#
_symmetry.space_group_name_H-M   'P 1'
#
loop_
_entity.id
_entity.type
_entity.pdbx_description
1 polymer ?
#
loop_
_entity_poly.entity_id
_entity_poly.type
_entity_poly.pdbx_seq_one_letter_code
_entity_poly.pdbx_strand_id
1 'polypeptide(L)'
;MRKLVTQAVLAVLMCGGLAACAADTDAAGTSSGTSPVFSSTAAASADPGSGTSGRPGATTPQPSAPPAAASSPGVIPGAGNADLAITVRPSDSVPAVHYTLSCTNGVPAPGSQLPSAEAACALIKNNPTLLESPARNAGQACTQQYGGPQQATVTGMLDQKTVSASFSRTNGCAIAAWDAAKDLFGGAGGSA
;
A
#
# COMPACT_ATOMS: atom_id res chain seq x y z
N MET A 1 -45.76 9.13 -5.68
CA MET A 1 -46.40 7.97 -6.31
C MET A 1 -45.69 6.71 -5.80
N ARG A 2 -46.33 5.99 -4.87
CA ARG A 2 -45.78 4.82 -4.18
C ARG A 2 -46.03 3.58 -5.04
N LYS A 3 -44.99 2.87 -5.46
CA LYS A 3 -45.14 1.51 -6.00
C LYS A 3 -44.46 0.54 -5.04
N LEU A 4 -45.28 -0.01 -4.16
CA LEU A 4 -45.05 -1.26 -3.45
C LEU A 4 -45.12 -2.40 -4.47
N VAL A 5 -44.07 -3.21 -4.57
CA VAL A 5 -44.15 -4.55 -5.17
C VAL A 5 -43.53 -5.51 -4.16
N THR A 6 -44.41 -6.06 -3.34
CA THR A 6 -44.19 -7.23 -2.49
C THR A 6 -44.57 -8.45 -3.30
N GLN A 7 -43.76 -9.51 -3.35
CA GLN A 7 -44.09 -10.95 -3.38
C GLN A 7 -42.76 -11.72 -3.57
N ALA A 8 -42.53 -12.96 -3.13
CA ALA A 8 -43.00 -13.82 -2.05
C ALA A 8 -42.28 -15.17 -2.29
N VAL A 9 -41.65 -15.72 -1.25
CA VAL A 9 -41.59 -17.15 -0.88
C VAL A 9 -41.06 -18.19 -1.90
N LEU A 10 -39.96 -18.88 -1.57
CA LEU A 10 -39.95 -20.35 -1.41
C LEU A 10 -38.71 -20.83 -0.63
N ALA A 11 -38.96 -21.59 0.43
CA ALA A 11 -37.98 -22.30 1.24
C ALA A 11 -37.64 -23.67 0.62
N VAL A 12 -36.53 -24.30 1.07
CA VAL A 12 -36.44 -25.70 1.57
C VAL A 12 -35.07 -26.37 1.33
N LEU A 13 -34.52 -26.89 2.43
CA LEU A 13 -33.63 -28.04 2.68
C LEU A 13 -32.54 -28.45 1.67
N MET A 14 -31.33 -28.69 2.18
CA MET A 14 -30.70 -30.03 2.18
C MET A 14 -29.75 -30.24 3.37
N CYS A 15 -29.82 -31.44 3.95
CA CYS A 15 -28.99 -31.99 5.03
C CYS A 15 -27.70 -32.66 4.51
N GLY A 16 -26.70 -32.75 5.39
CA GLY A 16 -25.65 -33.80 5.37
C GLY A 16 -24.30 -33.33 4.81
N GLY A 17 -23.14 -33.63 5.41
CA GLY A 17 -22.84 -34.55 6.49
C GLY A 17 -21.39 -34.39 6.98
N LEU A 18 -21.09 -35.06 8.10
CA LEU A 18 -19.78 -35.17 8.73
C LEU A 18 -18.77 -35.87 7.83
N ALA A 19 -17.54 -35.37 7.80
CA ALA A 19 -16.35 -36.19 7.61
C ALA A 19 -15.21 -35.61 8.45
N ALA A 20 -14.99 -36.23 9.61
CA ALA A 20 -13.75 -36.10 10.37
C ALA A 20 -12.66 -36.94 9.68
N CYS A 21 -11.49 -36.36 9.49
CA CYS A 21 -10.24 -37.12 9.37
C CYS A 21 -9.23 -36.48 10.31
N ALA A 22 -8.89 -37.23 11.36
CA ALA A 22 -7.84 -36.91 12.30
C ALA A 22 -6.47 -37.27 11.72
N ALA A 23 -5.47 -36.55 12.25
CA ALA A 23 -4.05 -36.88 12.36
C ALA A 23 -3.27 -37.16 11.06
N ASP A 24 -2.24 -36.34 10.83
CA ASP A 24 -0.88 -36.84 10.67
C ASP A 24 0.09 -35.84 11.29
N THR A 25 0.90 -36.35 12.20
CA THR A 25 1.96 -35.69 12.94
C THR A 25 3.27 -35.76 12.13
N ASP A 26 4.22 -34.90 12.50
CA ASP A 26 5.66 -34.99 12.25
C ASP A 26 6.18 -34.52 10.87
N ALA A 27 6.91 -33.40 10.88
CA ALA A 27 8.38 -33.47 10.85
C ALA A 27 8.97 -32.05 10.92
N ALA A 28 9.72 -31.81 11.99
CA ALA A 28 10.64 -30.70 12.11
C ALA A 28 11.72 -30.80 11.01
N GLY A 29 11.67 -29.87 10.06
CA GLY A 29 12.77 -29.62 9.12
C GLY A 29 13.76 -28.64 9.73
N THR A 30 14.73 -29.15 10.49
CA THR A 30 15.89 -28.40 10.96
C THR A 30 16.81 -28.10 9.77
N SER A 31 16.66 -26.92 9.18
CA SER A 31 17.65 -26.40 8.22
C SER A 31 18.75 -25.67 8.97
N SER A 32 19.70 -26.44 9.50
CA SER A 32 21.04 -25.97 9.85
C SER A 32 21.89 -25.89 8.57
N GLY A 33 22.64 -24.80 8.38
CA GLY A 33 23.65 -24.75 7.32
C GLY A 33 24.10 -23.34 6.96
N THR A 34 24.91 -22.72 7.82
CA THR A 34 26.32 -22.38 7.52
C THR A 34 26.50 -21.05 6.80
N SER A 35 26.67 -19.99 7.59
CA SER A 35 27.28 -18.73 7.15
C SER A 35 28.75 -18.96 6.79
N PRO A 36 29.23 -18.56 5.61
CA PRO A 36 30.66 -18.46 5.38
C PRO A 36 31.20 -17.17 6.03
N VAL A 37 32.07 -17.35 7.01
CA VAL A 37 33.00 -16.33 7.48
C VAL A 37 34.07 -16.12 6.41
N PHE A 38 34.13 -14.93 5.81
CA PHE A 38 35.26 -14.53 4.97
C PHE A 38 36.14 -13.58 5.78
N SER A 39 37.25 -14.13 6.26
CA SER A 39 38.36 -13.37 6.84
C SER A 39 39.34 -12.96 5.74
N SER A 40 39.58 -11.65 5.69
CA SER A 40 40.80 -10.90 5.39
C SER A 40 41.94 -11.54 4.59
N THR A 41 42.38 -10.85 3.54
CA THR A 41 43.82 -10.61 3.31
C THR A 41 44.04 -9.27 2.60
N ALA A 42 44.85 -8.43 3.23
CA ALA A 42 45.43 -7.22 2.65
C ALA A 42 46.54 -7.60 1.67
N ALA A 43 46.64 -6.88 0.56
CA ALA A 43 47.86 -6.82 -0.25
C ALA A 43 48.01 -5.39 -0.78
N ALA A 44 49.03 -4.71 -0.24
CA ALA A 44 49.50 -3.43 -0.72
C ALA A 44 50.29 -3.61 -2.02
N SER A 45 50.22 -2.62 -2.90
CA SER A 45 51.27 -2.37 -3.91
C SER A 45 51.27 -0.88 -4.23
N ALA A 46 52.37 -0.22 -3.83
CA ALA A 46 52.85 1.04 -4.39
C ALA A 46 53.32 0.78 -5.86
N ASP A 47 53.57 1.72 -6.76
CA ASP A 47 54.15 3.07 -6.65
C ASP A 47 53.94 3.82 -8.02
N PRO A 48 54.64 4.90 -8.40
CA PRO A 48 54.10 6.24 -8.60
C PRO A 48 54.05 6.71 -10.07
N GLY A 49 53.46 7.89 -10.29
CA GLY A 49 53.58 8.63 -11.55
C GLY A 49 53.51 10.14 -11.31
N SER A 50 54.68 10.77 -11.18
CA SER A 50 54.85 12.23 -11.17
C SER A 50 54.72 12.80 -12.58
N GLY A 51 54.05 13.95 -12.74
CA GLY A 51 53.94 14.62 -14.04
C GLY A 51 53.31 16.01 -13.97
N THR A 52 54.18 17.00 -13.75
CA THR A 52 54.01 18.47 -13.71
C THR A 52 53.10 19.14 -14.74
N SER A 53 52.41 20.23 -14.34
CA SER A 53 52.56 21.60 -14.91
C SER A 53 51.38 22.50 -14.53
N GLY A 54 51.67 23.63 -13.89
CA GLY A 54 50.67 24.60 -13.44
C GLY A 54 50.15 25.55 -14.52
N ARG A 55 49.12 26.34 -14.18
CA ARG A 55 49.06 27.83 -14.10
C ARG A 55 47.58 28.27 -13.82
N PRO A 56 47.22 29.56 -13.74
CA PRO A 56 46.83 30.26 -12.52
C PRO A 56 45.33 30.66 -12.42
N GLY A 57 44.92 31.02 -11.19
CA GLY A 57 43.88 32.00 -10.84
C GLY A 57 42.64 32.16 -11.73
N ALA A 58 41.50 31.64 -11.25
CA ALA A 58 40.19 32.15 -11.60
C ALA A 58 39.40 32.44 -10.30
N THR A 59 39.31 33.72 -9.95
CA THR A 59 38.41 34.24 -8.92
C THR A 59 36.98 33.89 -9.33
N THR A 60 36.40 32.88 -8.68
CA THR A 60 35.00 32.49 -8.94
C THR A 60 34.07 33.43 -8.15
N PRO A 61 33.06 34.05 -8.78
CA PRO A 61 32.07 34.85 -8.06
C PRO A 61 31.31 33.96 -7.07
N GLN A 62 31.28 34.38 -5.80
CA GLN A 62 30.49 33.76 -4.74
C GLN A 62 28.99 33.79 -5.11
N PRO A 63 28.31 32.64 -5.27
CA PRO A 63 26.88 32.64 -5.54
C PRO A 63 26.13 33.30 -4.39
N SER A 64 25.31 34.29 -4.74
CA SER A 64 24.38 34.95 -3.84
C SER A 64 23.48 33.92 -3.18
N ALA A 65 23.24 34.12 -1.87
CA ALA A 65 22.39 33.26 -1.05
C ALA A 65 21.02 33.00 -1.71
N PRO A 66 20.48 31.77 -1.66
CA PRO A 66 19.13 31.48 -2.13
C PRO A 66 18.09 32.36 -1.44
N PRO A 67 17.04 32.82 -2.15
CA PRO A 67 15.96 33.58 -1.54
C PRO A 67 15.28 32.75 -0.44
N ALA A 68 14.83 33.46 0.59
CA ALA A 68 14.13 32.94 1.75
C ALA A 68 13.12 31.86 1.38
N ALA A 69 13.19 30.73 2.10
CA ALA A 69 12.25 29.64 2.02
C ALA A 69 10.82 30.20 2.11
N ALA A 70 10.07 30.09 1.01
CA ALA A 70 8.64 30.32 1.02
C ALA A 70 8.04 29.32 2.03
N SER A 71 7.36 29.83 3.05
CA SER A 71 6.58 29.04 3.98
C SER A 71 5.57 28.23 3.16
N SER A 72 5.79 26.91 3.07
CA SER A 72 4.78 26.03 2.49
C SER A 72 3.49 26.20 3.31
N PRO A 73 2.33 26.42 2.67
CA PRO A 73 1.04 26.33 3.36
C PRO A 73 1.04 25.03 4.17
N GLY A 74 0.73 25.13 5.47
CA GLY A 74 0.79 23.99 6.36
C GLY A 74 -0.09 22.86 5.84
N VAL A 75 0.49 21.66 5.75
CA VAL A 75 -0.26 20.42 5.48
C VAL A 75 -1.19 20.20 6.67
N ILE A 76 -2.50 20.17 6.43
CA ILE A 76 -3.50 19.81 7.45
C ILE A 76 -3.97 18.39 7.11
N PRO A 77 -3.50 17.37 7.84
CA PRO A 77 -4.00 16.01 7.66
C PRO A 77 -5.50 15.96 7.89
N GLY A 78 -6.22 15.23 7.04
CA GLY A 78 -7.67 15.02 7.19
C GLY A 78 -8.51 16.14 6.58
N ALA A 79 -7.92 17.01 5.74
CA ALA A 79 -8.72 17.88 4.90
C ALA A 79 -9.54 17.07 3.89
N GLY A 80 -9.05 15.90 3.47
CA GLY A 80 -9.75 14.97 2.58
C GLY A 80 -9.61 15.36 1.11
N ASN A 81 -8.52 16.05 0.77
CA ASN A 81 -8.13 16.32 -0.60
C ASN A 81 -7.23 15.20 -1.10
N ALA A 82 -7.58 14.58 -2.22
CA ALA A 82 -6.83 13.43 -2.72
C ALA A 82 -6.86 13.38 -4.25
N ASP A 83 -5.76 12.96 -4.86
CA ASP A 83 -5.67 12.62 -6.27
C ASP A 83 -4.90 11.31 -6.38
N LEU A 84 -5.65 10.23 -6.55
CA LEU A 84 -5.16 8.86 -6.38
C LEU A 84 -5.38 8.03 -7.65
N ALA A 85 -4.34 7.28 -7.99
CA ALA A 85 -4.42 6.14 -8.89
C ALA A 85 -4.49 4.86 -8.05
N ILE A 86 -5.52 4.07 -8.28
CA ILE A 86 -5.80 2.83 -7.56
C ILE A 86 -5.76 1.68 -8.55
N THR A 87 -4.94 0.68 -8.25
CA THR A 87 -4.85 -0.56 -9.04
C THR A 87 -5.29 -1.72 -8.18
N VAL A 88 -6.27 -2.49 -8.63
CA VAL A 88 -6.80 -3.66 -7.91
C VAL A 88 -6.57 -4.90 -8.77
N ARG A 89 -5.86 -5.89 -8.22
CA ARG A 89 -5.64 -7.20 -8.85
C ARG A 89 -6.46 -8.25 -8.11
N PRO A 90 -7.52 -8.81 -8.72
CA PRO A 90 -8.36 -9.82 -8.06
C PRO A 90 -7.64 -11.15 -7.81
N SER A 91 -6.79 -11.58 -8.74
CA SER A 91 -5.92 -12.78 -8.62
C SER A 91 -4.83 -12.73 -9.69
N ASP A 92 -3.88 -13.66 -9.68
CA ASP A 92 -2.81 -13.72 -10.69
C ASP A 92 -3.31 -14.02 -12.11
N SER A 93 -4.42 -14.75 -12.23
CA SER A 93 -5.03 -15.12 -13.52
C SER A 93 -6.01 -14.05 -14.05
N VAL A 94 -6.34 -13.04 -13.25
CA VAL A 94 -7.27 -11.96 -13.65
C VAL A 94 -6.50 -10.66 -13.83
N PRO A 95 -6.70 -9.93 -14.95
CA PRO A 95 -6.06 -8.64 -15.16
C PRO A 95 -6.38 -7.65 -14.04
N ALA A 96 -5.42 -6.76 -13.75
CA ALA A 96 -5.65 -5.68 -12.81
C ALA A 96 -6.63 -4.65 -13.39
N VAL A 97 -7.46 -4.09 -12.53
CA VAL A 97 -8.36 -2.98 -12.85
C VAL A 97 -7.78 -1.70 -12.27
N HIS A 98 -7.88 -0.61 -13.03
CA HIS A 98 -7.35 0.69 -12.65
C HIS A 98 -8.51 1.67 -12.43
N TYR A 99 -8.44 2.45 -11.37
CA TYR A 99 -9.37 3.51 -11.04
C TYR A 99 -8.61 4.80 -10.75
N THR A 100 -9.21 5.93 -11.10
CA THR A 100 -8.83 7.24 -10.62
C THR A 100 -9.83 7.73 -9.59
N LEU A 101 -9.33 8.37 -8.54
CA LEU A 101 -10.15 9.01 -7.52
C LEU A 101 -9.59 10.40 -7.23
N SER A 102 -10.42 11.41 -7.44
CA SER A 102 -10.12 12.79 -7.04
C SER A 102 -11.14 13.22 -6.00
N CYS A 103 -10.66 13.72 -4.87
CA CYS A 103 -11.47 14.19 -3.75
C CYS A 103 -11.13 15.64 -3.43
N THR A 104 -12.15 16.44 -3.11
CA THR A 104 -12.01 17.78 -2.55
C THR A 104 -12.83 17.85 -1.27
N ASN A 105 -12.19 18.14 -0.14
CA ASN A 105 -12.82 18.19 1.19
C ASN A 105 -13.63 16.94 1.58
N GLY A 106 -13.22 15.75 1.10
CA GLY A 106 -13.90 14.47 1.31
C GLY A 106 -15.10 14.23 0.39
N VAL A 107 -15.26 15.02 -0.67
CA VAL A 107 -16.30 14.85 -1.69
C VAL A 107 -15.64 14.48 -3.03
N PRO A 108 -16.15 13.50 -3.77
CA PRO A 108 -15.56 13.12 -5.05
C PRO A 108 -15.76 14.20 -6.11
N ALA A 109 -14.70 14.45 -6.89
CA ALA A 109 -14.74 15.35 -8.03
C ALA A 109 -15.31 14.63 -9.28
N PRO A 110 -15.91 15.37 -10.22
CA PRO A 110 -16.31 14.84 -11.52
C PRO A 110 -15.12 14.17 -12.23
N GLY A 111 -15.34 12.97 -12.79
CA GLY A 111 -14.29 12.20 -13.47
C GLY A 111 -13.58 11.16 -12.60
N SER A 112 -13.92 11.06 -11.31
CA SER A 112 -13.57 9.88 -10.49
C SER A 112 -14.23 8.63 -11.08
N GLN A 113 -13.44 7.58 -11.32
CA GLN A 113 -13.88 6.34 -11.96
C GLN A 113 -14.22 5.24 -10.95
N LEU A 114 -13.91 5.46 -9.67
CA LEU A 114 -14.15 4.49 -8.63
C LEU A 114 -15.67 4.37 -8.36
N PRO A 115 -16.28 3.17 -8.43
CA PRO A 115 -17.73 3.00 -8.19
C PRO A 115 -18.20 3.44 -6.80
N SER A 116 -17.31 3.43 -5.82
CA SER A 116 -17.53 3.81 -4.42
C SER A 116 -16.89 5.15 -4.05
N ALA A 117 -16.77 6.08 -5.01
CA ALA A 117 -16.03 7.33 -4.84
C ALA A 117 -16.48 8.17 -3.63
N GLU A 118 -17.79 8.25 -3.35
CA GLU A 118 -18.32 8.99 -2.20
C GLU A 118 -17.84 8.39 -0.88
N ALA A 119 -17.96 7.07 -0.74
CA ALA A 119 -17.52 6.35 0.46
C ALA A 119 -15.99 6.43 0.61
N ALA A 120 -15.25 6.32 -0.49
CA ALA A 120 -13.79 6.43 -0.49
C ALA A 120 -13.30 7.82 -0.03
N CYS A 121 -13.88 8.90 -0.56
CA CYS A 121 -13.47 10.25 -0.15
C CYS A 121 -13.83 10.54 1.31
N ALA A 122 -14.98 10.06 1.79
CA ALA A 122 -15.35 10.16 3.20
C ALA A 122 -14.39 9.36 4.10
N LEU A 123 -14.03 8.14 3.67
CA LEU A 123 -13.09 7.26 4.37
C LEU A 123 -11.72 7.93 4.55
N ILE A 124 -11.17 8.50 3.47
CA ILE A 124 -9.88 9.20 3.46
C ILE A 124 -9.90 10.38 4.43
N LYS A 125 -10.95 11.21 4.37
CA LYS A 125 -11.10 12.36 5.25
C LYS A 125 -11.11 11.98 6.73
N ASN A 126 -11.81 10.89 7.06
CA ASN A 126 -11.95 10.42 8.44
C ASN A 126 -10.72 9.63 8.93
N ASN A 127 -9.88 9.13 8.02
CA ASN A 127 -8.72 8.30 8.34
C ASN A 127 -7.48 8.79 7.56
N PRO A 128 -6.90 9.93 7.93
CA PRO A 128 -5.79 10.54 7.18
C PRO A 128 -4.52 9.67 7.14
N THR A 129 -4.39 8.71 8.05
CA THR A 129 -3.26 7.77 8.13
C THR A 129 -3.48 6.49 7.32
N LEU A 130 -4.66 6.28 6.72
CA LEU A 130 -5.03 5.04 6.03
C LEU A 130 -4.07 4.65 4.91
N LEU A 131 -3.58 5.66 4.16
CA LEU A 131 -2.69 5.50 3.02
C LEU A 131 -1.24 5.89 3.32
N GLU A 132 -0.97 6.28 4.55
CA GLU A 132 0.42 6.41 4.99
C GLU A 132 1.03 5.02 4.92
N SER A 133 2.19 4.93 4.26
CA SER A 133 2.81 3.64 3.98
C SER A 133 2.89 2.85 5.29
N PRO A 134 2.19 1.71 5.41
CA PRO A 134 2.32 0.89 6.58
C PRO A 134 3.70 0.27 6.44
N ALA A 135 4.73 0.97 6.92
CA ALA A 135 5.90 0.29 7.42
C ALA A 135 5.31 -0.70 8.42
N ARG A 136 5.16 -1.97 7.99
CA ARG A 136 4.55 -3.04 8.77
C ARG A 136 5.05 -2.84 10.19
N ASN A 137 4.16 -2.50 11.13
CA ASN A 137 4.56 -2.12 12.47
C ASN A 137 5.56 -3.18 12.96
N ALA A 138 6.84 -2.84 12.99
CA ALA A 138 7.88 -3.85 13.10
C ALA A 138 7.75 -4.46 14.49
N GLY A 139 7.31 -5.73 14.55
CA GLY A 139 6.99 -6.41 15.81
C GLY A 139 5.50 -6.59 16.11
N GLN A 140 4.58 -6.14 15.26
CA GLN A 140 3.16 -6.49 15.39
C GLN A 140 2.96 -7.98 15.08
N ALA A 141 2.46 -8.74 16.07
CA ALA A 141 2.05 -10.12 15.87
C ALA A 141 0.78 -10.18 15.01
N CYS A 142 0.80 -11.02 13.96
CA CYS A 142 -0.30 -11.21 13.02
C CYS A 142 -0.62 -12.69 12.87
N THR A 143 -1.91 -13.03 12.84
CA THR A 143 -2.35 -14.40 12.53
C THR A 143 -1.94 -14.77 11.11
N GLN A 144 -1.63 -16.05 10.86
CA GLN A 144 -1.27 -16.54 9.52
C GLN A 144 -2.50 -16.89 8.67
N GLN A 145 -3.61 -16.17 8.86
CA GLN A 145 -4.84 -16.41 8.12
C GLN A 145 -4.74 -15.83 6.70
N TYR A 146 -5.00 -16.68 5.71
CA TYR A 146 -5.11 -16.26 4.32
C TYR A 146 -6.55 -15.90 3.97
N GLY A 147 -6.78 -14.65 3.56
CA GLY A 147 -8.09 -14.10 3.20
C GLY A 147 -8.34 -14.01 1.69
N GLY A 148 -7.35 -14.34 0.87
CA GLY A 148 -7.49 -14.44 -0.59
C GLY A 148 -6.32 -13.83 -1.38
N PRO A 149 -6.30 -14.03 -2.71
CA PRO A 149 -5.20 -13.61 -3.58
C PRO A 149 -5.25 -12.13 -3.97
N GLN A 150 -6.27 -11.41 -3.53
CA GLN A 150 -6.47 -10.02 -3.93
C GLN A 150 -5.31 -9.14 -3.43
N GLN A 151 -4.87 -8.25 -4.32
CA GLN A 151 -3.88 -7.22 -4.04
C GLN A 151 -4.37 -5.88 -4.55
N ALA A 152 -3.95 -4.80 -3.90
CA ALA A 152 -4.23 -3.45 -4.37
C ALA A 152 -3.05 -2.53 -4.11
N THR A 153 -2.86 -1.55 -4.99
CA THR A 153 -1.85 -0.50 -4.85
C THR A 153 -2.53 0.84 -5.03
N VAL A 154 -2.27 1.76 -4.10
CA VAL A 154 -2.79 3.12 -4.10
C VAL A 154 -1.61 4.08 -4.10
N THR A 155 -1.55 4.95 -5.11
CA THR A 155 -0.49 5.94 -5.26
C THR A 155 -1.06 7.29 -5.62
N GLY A 156 -0.40 8.37 -5.20
CA GLY A 156 -0.78 9.72 -5.61
C GLY A 156 -0.53 10.74 -4.52
N MET A 157 -1.44 11.71 -4.42
CA MET A 157 -1.39 12.79 -3.44
C MET A 157 -2.56 12.70 -2.47
N LEU A 158 -2.28 12.90 -1.18
CA LEU A 158 -3.26 13.00 -0.10
C LEU A 158 -2.89 14.21 0.77
N ASP A 159 -3.76 15.21 0.84
CA ASP A 159 -3.55 16.45 1.60
C ASP A 159 -2.15 17.04 1.38
N GLN A 160 -1.71 17.11 0.11
CA GLN A 160 -0.39 17.59 -0.32
C GLN A 160 0.82 16.72 0.08
N LYS A 161 0.58 15.49 0.58
CA LYS A 161 1.61 14.48 0.83
C LYS A 161 1.55 13.38 -0.23
N THR A 162 2.70 13.01 -0.79
CA THR A 162 2.79 11.84 -1.67
C THR A 162 2.57 10.57 -0.86
N VAL A 163 1.67 9.71 -1.34
CA VAL A 163 1.35 8.44 -0.71
C VAL A 163 1.60 7.29 -1.69
N SER A 164 2.06 6.17 -1.14
CA SER A 164 2.20 4.88 -1.82
C SER A 164 1.94 3.78 -0.81
N ALA A 165 0.80 3.12 -0.96
CA ALA A 165 0.34 2.05 -0.10
C ALA A 165 0.02 0.80 -0.92
N SER A 166 0.39 -0.36 -0.38
CA SER A 166 0.08 -1.66 -0.99
C SER A 166 -0.67 -2.51 0.02
N PHE A 167 -1.74 -3.14 -0.44
CA PHE A 167 -2.66 -3.95 0.34
C PHE A 167 -2.67 -5.39 -0.19
N SER A 168 -2.77 -6.35 0.71
CA SER A 168 -2.93 -7.77 0.42
C SER A 168 -3.78 -8.42 1.50
N ARG A 169 -4.18 -9.68 1.31
CA ARG A 169 -4.99 -10.42 2.30
C ARG A 169 -4.29 -11.68 2.79
N THR A 170 -2.98 -11.62 3.00
CA THR A 170 -2.13 -12.80 3.25
C THR A 170 -1.96 -13.19 4.73
N ASN A 171 -2.35 -12.32 5.65
CA ASN A 171 -2.32 -12.55 7.10
C ASN A 171 -3.39 -11.68 7.79
N GLY A 172 -3.66 -11.90 9.08
CA GLY A 172 -4.72 -11.19 9.80
C GLY A 172 -4.58 -9.67 9.83
N CYS A 173 -3.36 -9.14 9.91
CA CYS A 173 -3.11 -7.71 9.88
C CYS A 173 -3.34 -7.11 8.48
N ALA A 174 -2.92 -7.84 7.45
CA ALA A 174 -3.13 -7.44 6.06
C ALA A 174 -4.62 -7.44 5.70
N ILE A 175 -5.37 -8.44 6.17
CA ILE A 175 -6.84 -8.50 6.03
C ILE A 175 -7.49 -7.29 6.73
N ALA A 176 -7.10 -6.99 7.98
CA ALA A 176 -7.66 -5.83 8.69
C ALA A 176 -7.37 -4.50 7.96
N ALA A 177 -6.15 -4.33 7.43
CA ALA A 177 -5.78 -3.15 6.64
C ALA A 177 -6.57 -3.07 5.33
N TRP A 178 -6.81 -4.21 4.68
CA TRP A 178 -7.66 -4.30 3.49
C TRP A 178 -9.09 -3.87 3.80
N ASP A 179 -9.68 -4.40 4.87
CA ASP A 179 -11.07 -4.13 5.26
C ASP A 179 -11.26 -2.66 5.65
N ALA A 180 -10.28 -2.06 6.31
CA ALA A 180 -10.27 -0.63 6.61
C ALA A 180 -10.20 0.25 5.35
N ALA A 181 -9.64 -0.27 4.25
CA ALA A 181 -9.47 0.44 2.97
C ALA A 181 -10.46 0.00 1.88
N LYS A 182 -11.41 -0.91 2.18
CA LYS A 182 -12.22 -1.61 1.17
C LYS A 182 -12.97 -0.70 0.20
N ASP A 183 -13.37 0.49 0.66
CA ASP A 183 -14.14 1.43 -0.16
C ASP A 183 -13.27 2.09 -1.24
N LEU A 184 -11.95 1.94 -1.17
CA LEU A 184 -11.02 2.31 -2.24
C LEU A 184 -10.95 1.26 -3.36
N PHE A 185 -11.45 0.04 -3.14
CA PHE A 185 -11.27 -1.07 -4.08
C PHE A 185 -12.55 -1.42 -4.87
N GLY A 186 -13.53 -0.53 -4.89
CA GLY A 186 -14.73 -0.66 -5.72
C GLY A 186 -15.73 -1.71 -5.22
N GLY A 187 -15.75 -1.99 -3.91
CA GLY A 187 -16.72 -2.91 -3.30
C GLY A 187 -16.42 -4.41 -3.48
N ALA A 188 -15.38 -4.77 -4.24
CA ALA A 188 -14.97 -6.16 -4.46
C ALA A 188 -14.25 -6.82 -3.27
N GLY A 189 -14.13 -6.12 -2.13
CA GLY A 189 -13.30 -6.55 -1.00
C GLY A 189 -13.99 -7.37 0.08
N GLY A 190 -15.33 -7.46 0.07
CA GLY A 190 -16.07 -8.21 1.08
C GLY A 190 -16.54 -9.54 0.54
N SER A 191 -15.74 -10.59 0.70
CA SER A 191 -16.29 -11.95 0.64
C SER A 191 -17.17 -12.12 1.88
N ALA A 192 -18.48 -12.24 1.68
CA ALA A 192 -19.41 -12.79 2.67
C ALA A 192 -19.21 -14.30 2.84
#